data_AF-A0A8J1YBK6-F1
#
_entry.id   AF-A0A8J1YBK6-F1
#
_cell.length_a   1.000
_cell.length_b   1.000
_cell.length_c   1.000
_cell.angle_alpha   90.00
_cell.angle_beta   90.00
_cell.angle_gamma   90.00
#
_symmetry.space_group_name_H-M   'P 1'
#
loop_
_entity.id
_entity.type
_entity.pdbx_description
1 polymer ?
#
loop_
_entity_poly.entity_id
_entity_poly.type
_entity_poly.pdbx_seq_one_letter_code
_entity_poly.pdbx_strand_id
1 'polypeptide(L)'
;MSEDDPKSSKDGKPNRTFNPKCLFLMITITTIVVIMTMAFIIFMAHILMVAALIPKRTYSSYFMPYKMNFDALLANRRVNMKKYEYEHSTKGIDRRFGLTVDEYYDVYDGKWPVIITDLVPNWPAMNWNKGFFIKYYGKTLVTTRTTLTGKLKDASGTAIELENYLAHSHEGTDESWSYFEDELFLYMRPDLLKDIISPVYLKDDLFMLFPEVLRPYNAMLLWGSPYSRSTLHMDPYNWTGTNAVLKGQKNWKDFVLLGIATLGTKARLTRTQLVPGVGAIITYLGAGAGGALALEVNEIKLEVG
;
A
#
# COMPACT_ATOMS: atom_id res chain seq x y z
N MET A 1 39.37 -91.92 51.42
CA MET A 1 38.80 -92.96 52.29
C MET A 1 37.76 -92.27 53.14
N SER A 2 36.49 -92.64 52.91
CA SER A 2 35.26 -92.42 53.72
C SER A 2 34.90 -90.98 54.13
N GLU A 3 33.65 -90.51 54.11
CA GLU A 3 32.35 -91.13 53.85
C GLU A 3 31.28 -90.02 53.73
N ASP A 4 30.15 -90.45 53.20
CA ASP A 4 28.94 -89.76 52.78
C ASP A 4 28.00 -89.24 53.92
N ASP A 5 27.47 -88.02 53.74
CA ASP A 5 26.02 -87.69 53.66
C ASP A 5 25.16 -87.52 54.99
N PRO A 6 23.85 -87.13 54.98
CA PRO A 6 23.33 -85.74 54.97
C PRO A 6 22.13 -85.42 55.94
N LYS A 7 21.69 -84.12 56.01
CA LYS A 7 20.28 -83.59 55.86
C LYS A 7 19.89 -82.29 56.61
N SER A 8 19.23 -81.38 55.86
CA SER A 8 18.03 -80.54 56.19
C SER A 8 18.08 -79.43 57.27
N SER A 9 17.75 -78.15 56.91
CA SER A 9 16.40 -77.57 57.15
C SER A 9 16.23 -76.08 56.73
N LYS A 10 15.10 -75.82 56.04
CA LYS A 10 14.11 -74.72 56.16
C LYS A 10 14.40 -73.25 55.74
N ASP A 11 13.67 -72.87 54.69
CA ASP A 11 13.26 -71.52 54.31
C ASP A 11 12.47 -70.78 55.41
N GLY A 12 12.81 -69.50 55.64
CA GLY A 12 12.05 -68.56 56.48
C GLY A 12 12.10 -67.15 55.90
N LYS A 13 10.98 -66.66 55.36
CA LYS A 13 10.81 -65.32 54.77
C LYS A 13 11.04 -64.20 55.80
N PRO A 14 11.73 -63.10 55.46
CA PRO A 14 11.85 -61.95 56.36
C PRO A 14 10.55 -61.13 56.43
N ASN A 15 10.07 -60.94 57.66
CA ASN A 15 8.99 -60.04 58.04
C ASN A 15 9.30 -58.59 57.61
N ARG A 16 8.56 -58.04 56.64
CA ARG A 16 8.60 -56.60 56.34
C ARG A 16 7.75 -55.84 57.37
N THR A 17 8.41 -55.26 58.37
CA THR A 17 7.79 -54.26 59.25
C THR A 17 7.52 -52.98 58.46
N PHE A 18 6.25 -52.58 58.41
CA PHE A 18 5.78 -51.41 57.66
C PHE A 18 6.21 -50.11 58.36
N ASN A 19 6.93 -49.21 57.68
CA ASN A 19 7.41 -47.95 58.27
C ASN A 19 6.26 -46.94 58.36
N PRO A 20 5.81 -46.55 59.57
CA PRO A 20 4.64 -45.69 59.76
C PRO A 20 4.83 -44.28 59.18
N LYS A 21 6.07 -43.80 59.06
CA LYS A 21 6.36 -42.50 58.43
C LYS A 21 6.13 -42.53 56.92
N CYS A 22 6.39 -43.68 56.29
CA CYS A 22 6.16 -43.87 54.85
C CYS A 22 4.66 -44.00 54.56
N LEU A 23 3.91 -44.67 55.45
CA LEU A 23 2.44 -44.72 55.38
C LEU A 23 1.82 -43.32 55.52
N PHE A 24 2.27 -42.54 56.50
CA PHE A 24 1.78 -41.19 56.72
C PHE A 24 2.06 -40.29 55.51
N LEU A 25 3.27 -40.36 54.93
CA LEU A 25 3.62 -39.61 53.73
C LEU A 25 2.76 -40.03 52.53
N MET A 26 2.56 -41.34 52.32
CA MET A 26 1.69 -41.86 51.26
C MET A 26 0.25 -41.37 51.45
N ILE A 27 -0.31 -41.47 52.66
CA ILE A 27 -1.66 -40.96 52.96
C ILE A 27 -1.74 -39.47 52.63
N THR A 28 -0.75 -38.68 53.05
CA THR A 28 -0.71 -37.22 52.83
C THR A 28 -0.66 -36.87 51.34
N ILE A 29 0.20 -37.54 50.56
CA ILE A 29 0.28 -37.36 49.11
C ILE A 29 -1.05 -37.74 48.46
N THR A 30 -1.63 -38.87 48.86
CA THR A 30 -2.90 -39.35 48.31
C THR A 30 -4.04 -38.37 48.62
N THR A 31 -4.07 -37.79 49.83
CA THR A 31 -5.07 -36.78 50.19
C THR A 31 -4.90 -35.50 49.38
N ILE A 32 -3.67 -35.04 49.17
CA ILE A 32 -3.39 -33.86 48.32
C ILE A 32 -3.86 -34.11 46.89
N VAL A 33 -3.57 -35.28 46.32
CA VAL A 33 -4.00 -35.63 44.96
C VAL A 33 -5.54 -35.68 44.85
N VAL A 34 -6.21 -36.24 45.85
CA VAL A 34 -7.69 -36.26 45.91
C VAL A 34 -8.26 -34.84 46.02
N ILE A 35 -7.67 -33.97 46.84
CA ILE A 35 -8.12 -32.58 46.97
C ILE A 35 -7.93 -31.83 45.66
N MET A 36 -6.76 -31.96 45.02
CA MET A 36 -6.45 -31.30 43.75
C MET A 36 -7.36 -31.77 42.61
N THR A 37 -7.64 -33.08 42.54
CA THR A 37 -8.55 -33.63 41.53
C THR A 37 -9.99 -33.16 41.74
N MET A 38 -10.47 -33.12 42.99
CA MET A 38 -11.80 -32.57 43.31
C MET A 38 -11.91 -31.08 42.98
N ALA A 39 -10.88 -30.29 43.30
CA ALA A 39 -10.83 -28.87 42.97
C ALA A 39 -10.86 -28.64 41.44
N PHE A 40 -10.13 -29.45 40.68
CA PHE A 40 -10.15 -29.39 39.21
C PHE A 40 -11.52 -29.74 38.63
N ILE A 41 -12.20 -30.76 39.17
CA ILE A 41 -13.55 -31.14 38.77
C ILE A 41 -14.54 -30.00 39.02
N ILE A 42 -14.48 -29.37 40.21
CA ILE A 42 -15.35 -28.24 40.56
C ILE A 42 -15.10 -27.05 39.62
N PHE A 43 -13.82 -26.75 39.33
CA PHE A 43 -13.44 -25.68 38.40
C PHE A 43 -13.96 -25.94 36.98
N MET A 44 -13.81 -27.18 36.47
CA MET A 44 -14.34 -27.56 35.16
C MET A 44 -15.87 -27.49 35.11
N ALA A 45 -16.56 -27.91 36.17
CA ALA A 45 -18.01 -27.79 36.27
C ALA A 45 -18.46 -26.31 36.28
N HIS A 46 -17.71 -25.43 36.96
CA HIS A 46 -17.97 -23.99 36.90
C HIS A 46 -17.76 -23.41 35.50
N ILE A 47 -16.69 -23.78 34.79
CA ILE A 47 -16.47 -23.35 33.41
C ILE A 47 -17.64 -23.79 32.52
N LEU A 48 -18.09 -25.04 32.64
CA LEU A 48 -19.22 -25.56 31.86
C LEU A 48 -20.53 -24.85 32.20
N MET A 49 -20.79 -24.58 33.48
CA MET A 49 -21.98 -23.84 33.91
C MET A 49 -21.95 -22.39 33.41
N VAL A 50 -20.82 -21.69 33.53
CA VAL A 50 -20.65 -20.33 33.01
C VAL A 50 -20.81 -20.34 31.48
N ALA A 51 -20.23 -21.30 30.77
CA ALA A 51 -20.40 -21.43 29.33
C ALA A 51 -21.86 -21.71 28.92
N ALA A 52 -22.62 -22.43 29.75
CA ALA A 52 -24.05 -22.67 29.53
C ALA A 52 -24.92 -21.44 29.84
N LEU A 53 -24.47 -20.56 30.76
CA LEU A 53 -25.14 -19.31 31.12
C LEU A 53 -24.82 -18.16 30.16
N ILE A 54 -23.75 -18.26 29.36
CA ILE A 54 -23.52 -17.33 28.25
C ILE A 54 -24.66 -17.57 27.25
N PRO A 55 -25.59 -16.61 27.06
CA PRO A 55 -26.62 -16.77 26.07
C PRO A 55 -25.93 -17.02 24.73
N LYS A 56 -26.23 -18.16 24.09
CA LYS A 56 -25.86 -18.38 22.69
C LYS A 56 -26.55 -17.28 21.92
N ARG A 57 -25.85 -16.17 21.69
CA ARG A 57 -26.32 -15.04 20.92
C ARG A 57 -26.51 -15.58 19.51
N THR A 58 -27.73 -16.01 19.20
CA THR A 58 -28.14 -16.26 17.84
C THR A 58 -28.04 -14.91 17.15
N TYR A 59 -26.96 -14.71 16.41
CA TYR A 59 -26.83 -13.64 15.41
C TYR A 59 -27.82 -13.94 14.29
N SER A 60 -29.12 -13.84 14.59
CA SER A 60 -30.19 -14.08 13.64
C SER A 60 -31.29 -13.08 13.93
N SER A 61 -31.31 -12.00 13.14
CA SER A 61 -32.53 -11.28 12.71
C SER A 61 -32.27 -9.90 12.09
N TYR A 62 -31.05 -9.36 12.11
CA TYR A 62 -30.77 -8.04 11.50
C TYR A 62 -29.80 -8.04 10.30
N PHE A 63 -29.30 -9.19 9.87
CA PHE A 63 -28.70 -9.30 8.55
C PHE A 63 -29.80 -9.65 7.55
N MET A 64 -30.53 -8.63 7.08
CA MET A 64 -31.11 -8.73 5.76
C MET A 64 -29.92 -8.97 4.82
N PRO A 65 -29.83 -10.08 4.07
CA PRO A 65 -28.79 -10.22 3.07
C PRO A 65 -29.07 -9.14 2.03
N TYR A 66 -28.34 -8.02 2.12
CA TYR A 66 -28.36 -7.01 1.08
C TYR A 66 -27.79 -7.67 -0.17
N LYS A 67 -28.70 -8.18 -1.01
CA LYS A 67 -28.35 -8.78 -2.27
C LYS A 67 -28.23 -7.64 -3.26
N MET A 68 -27.01 -7.10 -3.35
CA MET A 68 -26.66 -6.07 -4.33
C MET A 68 -26.95 -6.62 -5.73
N ASN A 69 -27.97 -6.07 -6.40
CA ASN A 69 -28.29 -6.44 -7.77
C ASN A 69 -27.28 -5.75 -8.70
N PHE A 70 -26.16 -6.44 -8.93
CA PHE A 70 -25.04 -5.91 -9.69
C PHE A 70 -25.45 -5.56 -11.13
N ASP A 71 -26.29 -6.37 -11.75
CA ASP A 71 -26.76 -6.15 -13.12
C ASP A 71 -27.64 -4.90 -13.24
N ALA A 72 -28.55 -4.68 -12.28
CA ALA A 72 -29.39 -3.49 -12.25
C ALA A 72 -28.55 -2.21 -12.01
N LEU A 73 -27.54 -2.28 -11.13
CA LEU A 73 -26.63 -1.16 -10.90
C LEU A 73 -25.76 -0.87 -12.13
N LEU A 74 -25.26 -1.89 -12.82
CA LEU A 74 -24.53 -1.74 -14.07
C LEU A 74 -25.41 -1.17 -15.18
N ALA A 75 -26.66 -1.60 -15.30
CA ALA A 75 -27.61 -1.08 -16.28
C ALA A 75 -27.92 0.41 -16.00
N ASN A 76 -28.22 0.78 -14.75
CA ASN A 76 -28.40 2.18 -14.36
C ASN A 76 -27.14 3.01 -14.60
N ARG A 77 -25.96 2.46 -14.29
CA ARG A 77 -24.69 3.12 -14.61
C ARG A 77 -24.58 3.37 -16.11
N ARG A 78 -24.80 2.37 -16.97
CA ARG A 78 -24.72 2.57 -18.43
C ARG A 78 -25.67 3.66 -18.92
N VAL A 79 -26.90 3.72 -18.41
CA VAL A 79 -27.88 4.76 -18.77
C VAL A 79 -27.43 6.13 -18.28
N ASN A 80 -27.00 6.26 -17.03
CA ASN A 80 -26.50 7.52 -16.48
C ASN A 80 -25.25 8.01 -17.22
N MET A 81 -24.40 7.07 -17.66
CA MET A 81 -23.19 7.36 -18.40
C MET A 81 -23.44 7.84 -19.83
N LYS A 82 -24.62 7.58 -20.43
CA LYS A 82 -24.99 8.14 -21.74
C LYS A 82 -25.07 9.66 -21.73
N LYS A 83 -25.48 10.28 -20.62
CA LYS A 83 -25.49 11.75 -20.47
C LYS A 83 -24.07 12.34 -20.51
N TYR A 84 -23.08 11.52 -20.18
CA TYR A 84 -21.66 11.86 -20.15
C TYR A 84 -20.90 11.28 -21.36
N GLU A 85 -21.60 10.88 -22.43
CA GLU A 85 -20.95 10.56 -23.71
C GLU A 85 -20.30 11.84 -24.26
N TYR A 86 -19.03 12.01 -23.91
CA TYR A 86 -18.16 13.04 -24.44
C TYR A 86 -17.27 12.39 -25.51
N GLU A 87 -17.21 12.99 -26.70
CA GLU A 87 -16.31 12.51 -27.75
C GLU A 87 -14.86 12.81 -27.36
N HIS A 88 -14.25 11.88 -26.64
CA HIS A 88 -12.87 12.03 -26.22
C HIS A 88 -11.91 11.99 -27.41
N SER A 89 -10.95 12.92 -27.41
CA SER A 89 -9.90 12.96 -28.43
C SER A 89 -9.05 11.69 -28.36
N THR A 90 -8.95 10.97 -29.48
CA THR A 90 -8.01 9.86 -29.65
C THR A 90 -6.63 10.30 -30.16
N LYS A 91 -6.45 11.61 -30.38
CA LYS A 91 -5.21 12.21 -30.92
C LYS A 91 -4.31 12.80 -29.84
N GLY A 92 -4.82 13.01 -28.63
CA GLY A 92 -4.08 13.60 -27.52
C GLY A 92 -4.95 13.71 -26.26
N ILE A 93 -4.34 14.12 -25.15
CA ILE A 93 -5.03 14.32 -23.87
C ILE A 93 -5.60 15.74 -23.83
N ASP A 94 -6.83 15.87 -23.35
CA ASP A 94 -7.48 17.17 -23.19
C ASP A 94 -6.69 18.05 -22.21
N ARG A 95 -6.58 19.33 -22.55
CA ARG A 95 -5.97 20.37 -21.71
C ARG A 95 -7.05 21.35 -21.28
N ARG A 96 -7.24 21.51 -19.98
CA ARG A 96 -8.29 22.35 -19.41
C ARG A 96 -7.71 23.44 -18.53
N PHE A 97 -8.31 24.63 -18.63
CA PHE A 97 -8.09 25.80 -17.79
C PHE A 97 -9.45 26.18 -17.19
N GLY A 98 -9.51 26.50 -15.90
CA GLY A 98 -10.76 26.85 -15.23
C GLY A 98 -11.76 25.68 -15.15
N LEU A 99 -11.28 24.43 -15.14
CA LEU A 99 -12.14 23.25 -15.10
C LEU A 99 -12.93 23.23 -13.79
N THR A 100 -14.26 23.21 -13.88
CA THR A 100 -15.08 23.12 -12.66
C THR A 100 -15.04 21.72 -12.06
N VAL A 101 -15.31 21.61 -10.75
CA VAL A 101 -15.36 20.31 -10.05
C VAL A 101 -16.47 19.42 -10.64
N ASP A 102 -17.63 19.99 -10.94
CA ASP A 102 -18.74 19.25 -11.54
C ASP A 102 -18.39 18.74 -12.94
N GLU A 103 -17.78 19.57 -13.80
CA GLU A 103 -17.30 19.11 -15.12
C GLU A 103 -16.23 18.03 -14.98
N TYR A 104 -15.33 18.15 -13.99
CA TYR A 104 -14.34 17.13 -13.73
C TYR A 104 -14.99 15.78 -13.40
N TYR A 105 -15.94 15.76 -12.45
CA TYR A 105 -16.63 14.53 -12.08
C TYR A 105 -17.49 13.97 -13.23
N ASP A 106 -18.13 14.83 -14.01
CA ASP A 106 -19.00 14.38 -15.10
C ASP A 106 -18.19 13.81 -16.27
N VAL A 107 -17.08 14.44 -16.66
CA VAL A 107 -16.36 14.12 -17.90
C VAL A 107 -15.09 13.29 -17.70
N TYR A 108 -14.35 13.50 -16.61
CA TYR A 108 -12.98 13.01 -16.47
C TYR A 108 -12.81 11.98 -15.36
N ASP A 109 -13.35 12.24 -14.17
CA ASP A 109 -13.22 11.31 -13.05
C ASP A 109 -13.80 9.94 -13.40
N GLY A 110 -12.98 8.91 -13.24
CA GLY A 110 -13.37 7.55 -13.57
C GLY A 110 -13.48 7.23 -15.08
N LYS A 111 -13.18 8.18 -15.98
CA LYS A 111 -13.60 8.13 -17.39
C LYS A 111 -12.47 8.37 -18.38
N TRP A 112 -11.76 9.48 -18.25
CA TRP A 112 -10.75 9.90 -19.22
C TRP A 112 -9.65 10.76 -18.59
N PRO A 113 -8.38 10.61 -18.98
CA PRO A 113 -7.30 11.45 -18.49
C PRO A 113 -7.45 12.91 -18.93
N VAL A 114 -6.96 13.83 -18.10
CA VAL A 114 -6.99 15.28 -18.38
C VAL A 114 -5.74 15.97 -17.84
N ILE A 115 -5.27 16.99 -18.57
CA ILE A 115 -4.23 17.90 -18.12
C ILE A 115 -4.90 19.18 -17.62
N ILE A 116 -4.71 19.51 -16.35
CA ILE A 116 -5.19 20.75 -15.73
C ILE A 116 -4.04 21.74 -15.66
N THR A 117 -4.24 22.92 -16.24
CA THR A 117 -3.15 23.85 -16.58
C THR A 117 -3.00 25.02 -15.59
N ASP A 118 -3.98 25.24 -14.72
CA ASP A 118 -4.09 26.43 -13.85
C ASP A 118 -3.99 26.14 -12.36
N LEU A 119 -3.77 24.88 -11.97
CA LEU A 119 -3.72 24.48 -10.56
C LEU A 119 -2.33 24.68 -9.93
N VAL A 120 -1.32 24.01 -10.49
CA VAL A 120 0.06 23.96 -9.96
C VAL A 120 0.80 25.31 -9.98
N PRO A 121 0.64 26.20 -10.98
CA PRO A 121 1.42 27.44 -11.06
C PRO A 121 1.37 28.34 -9.82
N ASN A 122 0.29 28.25 -9.02
CA ASN A 122 0.08 29.07 -7.83
C ASN A 122 0.56 28.42 -6.53
N TRP A 123 1.15 27.22 -6.58
CA TRP A 123 1.61 26.52 -5.38
C TRP A 123 2.91 27.11 -4.86
N PRO A 124 3.06 27.33 -3.53
CA PRO A 124 4.35 27.71 -2.96
C PRO A 124 5.50 26.77 -3.33
N ALA A 125 5.20 25.47 -3.54
CA ALA A 125 6.14 24.46 -4.00
C ALA A 125 6.82 24.80 -5.34
N MET A 126 6.25 25.70 -6.15
CA MET A 126 6.90 26.19 -7.38
C MET A 126 8.21 26.95 -7.12
N ASN A 127 8.40 27.45 -5.89
CA ASN A 127 9.64 28.13 -5.46
C ASN A 127 10.73 27.15 -5.00
N TRP A 128 10.40 25.86 -4.83
CA TRP A 128 11.39 24.85 -4.49
C TRP A 128 12.47 24.75 -5.56
N ASN A 129 13.72 24.59 -5.11
CA ASN A 129 14.89 24.47 -5.96
C ASN A 129 15.97 23.60 -5.27
N LYS A 130 16.99 23.17 -6.03
CA LYS A 130 18.07 22.31 -5.51
C LYS A 130 18.75 22.91 -4.28
N GLY A 131 19.04 24.21 -4.29
CA GLY A 131 19.70 24.90 -3.17
C GLY A 131 18.89 24.85 -1.88
N PHE A 132 17.57 25.02 -1.96
CA PHE A 132 16.66 24.83 -0.83
C PHE A 132 16.75 23.40 -0.28
N PHE A 133 16.63 22.38 -1.13
CA PHE A 133 16.66 20.98 -0.68
C PHE A 133 18.02 20.58 -0.09
N ILE A 134 19.13 20.99 -0.70
CA ILE A 134 20.47 20.73 -0.19
C ILE A 134 20.64 21.38 1.20
N LYS A 135 20.26 22.66 1.33
CA LYS A 135 20.44 23.41 2.59
C LYS A 135 19.71 22.79 3.77
N TYR A 136 18.46 22.35 3.57
CA TYR A 136 17.61 21.89 4.67
C TYR A 136 17.56 20.37 4.81
N TYR A 137 17.81 19.62 3.74
CA TYR A 137 17.61 18.18 3.69
C TYR A 137 18.77 17.41 3.07
N GLY A 138 19.91 18.03 2.75
CA GLY A 138 21.02 17.40 2.04
C GLY A 138 21.49 16.08 2.65
N LYS A 139 21.62 16.02 3.98
CA LYS A 139 22.04 14.82 4.74
C LYS A 139 20.95 13.76 4.96
N THR A 140 19.75 13.98 4.44
CA THR A 140 18.69 12.97 4.48
C THR A 140 19.04 11.83 3.52
N LEU A 141 18.98 10.58 3.99
CA LEU A 141 18.96 9.43 3.10
C LEU A 141 17.61 9.34 2.39
N VAL A 142 17.65 9.28 1.06
CA VAL A 142 16.48 9.12 0.19
C VAL A 142 16.62 7.85 -0.64
N THR A 143 15.48 7.23 -0.92
CA THR A 143 15.41 6.07 -1.82
C THR A 143 15.46 6.53 -3.27
N THR A 144 16.40 5.96 -4.01
CA THR A 144 16.59 6.22 -5.43
C THR A 144 16.62 4.91 -6.20
N ARG A 145 16.13 4.95 -7.44
CA ARG A 145 16.20 3.87 -8.39
C ARG A 145 17.17 4.24 -9.49
N THR A 146 18.21 3.44 -9.68
CA THR A 146 19.29 3.73 -10.64
C THR A 146 19.56 2.53 -11.55
N THR A 147 19.86 2.79 -12.81
CA THR A 147 20.36 1.79 -13.77
C THR A 147 21.58 2.33 -14.49
N LEU A 148 22.50 1.43 -14.85
CA LEU A 148 23.68 1.70 -15.67
C LEU A 148 23.59 1.03 -17.06
N THR A 149 22.45 0.39 -17.37
CA THR A 149 22.21 -0.27 -18.66
C THR A 149 21.05 0.37 -19.45
N GLY A 150 20.41 1.39 -18.87
CA GLY A 150 19.24 2.08 -19.38
C GLY A 150 17.95 1.29 -19.19
N LYS A 151 18.05 -0.01 -18.91
CA LYS A 151 16.92 -0.94 -18.83
C LYS A 151 16.33 -0.91 -17.43
N LEU A 152 15.01 -0.72 -17.36
CA LEU A 152 14.27 -0.65 -16.09
C LEU A 152 14.36 -1.94 -15.26
N LYS A 153 14.46 -3.10 -15.92
CA LYS A 153 14.61 -4.41 -15.27
C LYS A 153 15.92 -4.59 -14.51
N ASP A 154 16.95 -3.83 -14.91
CA ASP A 154 18.28 -3.87 -14.28
C ASP A 154 18.42 -2.73 -13.26
N ALA A 155 17.38 -1.88 -13.12
CA ALA A 155 17.39 -0.78 -12.19
C ALA A 155 17.24 -1.29 -10.75
N SER A 156 18.12 -0.82 -9.86
CA SER A 156 18.18 -1.21 -8.45
C SER A 156 17.87 -0.04 -7.53
N GLY A 157 17.27 -0.35 -6.38
CA GLY A 157 16.99 0.63 -5.33
C GLY A 157 18.20 0.82 -4.43
N THR A 158 18.61 2.07 -4.19
CA THR A 158 19.68 2.44 -3.28
C THR A 158 19.26 3.62 -2.40
N ALA A 159 19.72 3.62 -1.15
CA ALA A 159 19.57 4.75 -0.26
C ALA A 159 20.84 5.62 -0.32
N ILE A 160 20.69 6.90 -0.65
CA ILE A 160 21.82 7.86 -0.75
C ILE A 160 21.44 9.19 -0.11
N GLU A 161 22.44 9.97 0.33
CA GLU A 161 22.18 11.34 0.82
C GLU A 161 21.60 12.19 -0.32
N LEU A 162 20.56 12.98 -0.02
CA LEU A 162 19.86 13.81 -0.99
C LEU A 162 20.80 14.80 -1.70
N GLU A 163 21.77 15.37 -0.99
CA GLU A 163 22.76 16.26 -1.62
C GLU A 163 23.60 15.55 -2.68
N ASN A 164 23.99 14.30 -2.43
CA ASN A 164 24.74 13.49 -3.38
C ASN A 164 23.89 13.14 -4.59
N TYR A 165 22.60 12.82 -4.37
CA TYR A 165 21.65 12.64 -5.46
C TYR A 165 21.51 13.91 -6.31
N LEU A 166 21.24 15.05 -5.67
CA LEU A 166 20.97 16.32 -6.37
C LEU A 166 22.19 16.84 -7.12
N ALA A 167 23.40 16.60 -6.63
CA ALA A 167 24.64 16.93 -7.33
C ALA A 167 24.72 16.24 -8.70
N HIS A 168 24.32 14.97 -8.80
CA HIS A 168 24.42 14.16 -10.02
C HIS A 168 23.09 14.01 -10.78
N SER A 169 22.00 14.59 -10.27
CA SER A 169 20.65 14.49 -10.86
C SER A 169 20.57 14.91 -12.33
N HIS A 170 21.48 15.74 -12.80
CA HIS A 170 21.50 16.27 -14.17
C HIS A 170 22.24 15.37 -15.18
N GLU A 171 22.95 14.34 -14.71
CA GLU A 171 23.91 13.55 -15.50
C GLU A 171 23.29 12.36 -16.25
N GLY A 172 21.97 12.22 -16.20
CA GLY A 172 21.26 11.10 -16.81
C GLY A 172 21.43 11.00 -18.33
N THR A 173 21.63 9.79 -18.81
CA THR A 173 21.69 9.37 -20.22
C THR A 173 20.68 8.26 -20.50
N ASP A 174 20.52 7.88 -21.76
CA ASP A 174 19.66 6.76 -22.14
C ASP A 174 20.11 5.42 -21.53
N GLU A 175 21.42 5.27 -21.31
CA GLU A 175 22.09 4.11 -20.71
C GLU A 175 22.25 4.20 -19.19
N SER A 176 22.26 5.39 -18.60
CA SER A 176 22.44 5.55 -17.16
C SER A 176 21.55 6.65 -16.62
N TRP A 177 20.59 6.31 -15.78
CA TRP A 177 19.68 7.30 -15.20
C TRP A 177 19.31 6.91 -13.79
N SER A 178 18.92 7.92 -13.02
CA SER A 178 18.49 7.79 -11.63
C SER A 178 17.16 8.48 -11.39
N TYR A 179 16.39 7.94 -10.47
CA TYR A 179 15.06 8.44 -10.13
C TYR A 179 14.88 8.39 -8.62
N PHE A 180 14.79 9.55 -7.97
CA PHE A 180 14.35 9.64 -6.59
C PHE A 180 12.86 9.27 -6.56
N GLU A 181 12.57 8.15 -5.91
CA GLU A 181 11.24 7.59 -5.69
C GLU A 181 11.13 7.17 -4.21
N ASP A 182 10.85 8.13 -3.33
CA ASP A 182 10.73 7.90 -1.87
C ASP A 182 9.37 8.41 -1.36
N GLU A 183 8.46 7.47 -1.11
CA GLU A 183 7.10 7.77 -0.66
C GLU A 183 7.07 8.39 0.76
N LEU A 184 8.10 8.14 1.57
CA LEU A 184 8.16 8.61 2.95
C LEU A 184 8.67 10.06 3.05
N PHE A 185 9.35 10.56 2.02
CA PHE A 185 10.06 11.82 2.11
C PHE A 185 9.15 12.99 2.49
N LEU A 186 8.00 13.13 1.82
CA LEU A 186 7.02 14.18 2.11
C LEU A 186 6.21 13.87 3.37
N TYR A 187 5.81 12.61 3.58
CA TYR A 187 5.07 12.19 4.76
C TYR A 187 5.80 12.54 6.06
N MET A 188 7.11 12.33 6.10
CA MET A 188 7.97 12.66 7.24
C MET A 188 8.28 14.17 7.36
N ARG A 189 7.80 15.01 6.43
CA ARG A 189 8.09 16.45 6.34
C ARG A 189 6.79 17.25 6.11
N PRO A 190 5.91 17.31 7.11
CA PRO A 190 4.62 18.01 6.98
C PRO A 190 4.75 19.49 6.62
N ASP A 191 5.89 20.13 6.90
CA ASP A 191 6.14 21.51 6.47
C ASP A 191 6.21 21.65 4.95
N LEU A 192 6.77 20.67 4.22
CA LEU A 192 6.77 20.68 2.75
C LEU A 192 5.36 20.45 2.20
N LEU A 193 4.52 19.68 2.88
CA LEU A 193 3.14 19.47 2.46
C LEU A 193 2.30 20.76 2.49
N LYS A 194 2.66 21.74 3.33
CA LYS A 194 1.98 23.05 3.40
C LYS A 194 2.19 23.88 2.13
N ASP A 195 3.27 23.62 1.40
CA ASP A 195 3.59 24.32 0.15
C ASP A 195 2.81 23.76 -1.05
N ILE A 196 2.06 22.68 -0.84
CA ILE A 196 1.24 22.01 -1.85
C ILE A 196 -0.21 22.37 -1.57
N ILE A 197 -0.84 23.10 -2.47
CA ILE A 197 -2.26 23.44 -2.33
C ILE A 197 -3.07 22.20 -2.75
N SER A 198 -3.87 21.66 -1.82
CA SER A 198 -4.73 20.51 -2.08
C SER A 198 -5.62 20.75 -3.31
N PRO A 199 -5.49 19.93 -4.37
CA PRO A 199 -6.34 20.05 -5.56
C PRO A 199 -7.82 19.93 -5.20
N VAL A 200 -8.66 20.81 -5.75
CA VAL A 200 -10.12 20.76 -5.51
C VAL A 200 -10.76 19.45 -5.96
N TYR A 201 -10.15 18.76 -6.91
CA TYR A 201 -10.60 17.48 -7.47
C TYR A 201 -10.25 16.27 -6.61
N LEU A 202 -9.35 16.41 -5.62
CA LEU A 202 -8.86 15.31 -4.78
C LEU A 202 -9.39 15.38 -3.34
N LYS A 203 -10.49 16.11 -3.12
CA LYS A 203 -11.06 16.28 -1.77
C LYS A 203 -11.69 14.99 -1.23
N ASP A 204 -12.15 14.11 -2.11
CA ASP A 204 -12.76 12.84 -1.73
C ASP A 204 -11.69 11.76 -1.52
N ASP A 205 -11.08 11.77 -0.34
CA ASP A 205 -10.15 10.71 0.08
C ASP A 205 -10.89 9.63 0.89
N LEU A 206 -11.33 8.57 0.20
CA LEU A 206 -11.99 7.44 0.86
C LEU A 206 -11.04 6.55 1.65
N PHE A 207 -9.71 6.68 1.50
CA PHE A 207 -8.76 5.94 2.34
C PHE A 207 -8.87 6.36 3.81
N MET A 208 -9.42 7.54 4.09
CA MET A 208 -9.75 7.97 5.45
C MET A 208 -10.70 7.02 6.19
N LEU A 209 -11.48 6.19 5.48
CA LEU A 209 -12.36 5.19 6.09
C LEU A 209 -11.60 3.97 6.62
N PHE A 210 -10.37 3.74 6.17
CA PHE A 210 -9.52 2.66 6.66
C PHE A 210 -8.75 3.07 7.92
N PRO A 211 -8.32 2.11 8.76
CA PRO A 211 -7.35 2.35 9.82
C PRO A 211 -6.09 3.04 9.29
N GLU A 212 -5.54 3.99 10.05
CA GLU A 212 -4.38 4.80 9.65
C GLU A 212 -3.19 3.97 9.15
N VAL A 213 -2.88 2.86 9.82
CA VAL A 213 -1.79 1.93 9.46
C VAL A 213 -1.95 1.28 8.08
N LEU A 214 -3.16 1.27 7.52
CA LEU A 214 -3.46 0.70 6.21
C LEU A 214 -3.58 1.75 5.11
N ARG A 215 -3.53 3.04 5.46
CA ARG A 215 -3.70 4.11 4.48
C ARG A 215 -2.42 4.28 3.68
N PRO A 216 -2.51 4.40 2.35
CA PRO A 216 -1.38 4.81 1.54
C PRO A 216 -1.01 6.26 1.87
N TYR A 217 0.25 6.63 1.59
CA TYR A 217 0.67 8.02 1.67
C TYR A 217 -0.02 8.84 0.58
N ASN A 218 -0.54 10.00 0.96
CA ASN A 218 -1.35 10.84 0.08
C ASN A 218 -0.54 11.69 -0.90
N ALA A 219 0.78 11.82 -0.68
CA ALA A 219 1.67 12.50 -1.60
C ALA A 219 3.09 11.93 -1.58
N MET A 220 3.76 11.94 -2.74
CA MET A 220 5.17 11.60 -2.88
C MET A 220 5.92 12.62 -3.75
N LEU A 221 7.21 12.81 -3.48
CA LEU A 221 8.09 13.62 -4.32
C LEU A 221 8.90 12.70 -5.23
N LEU A 222 8.79 12.95 -6.53
CA LEU A 222 9.53 12.27 -7.57
C LEU A 222 10.52 13.26 -8.19
N TRP A 223 11.79 12.91 -8.19
CA TRP A 223 12.82 13.71 -8.85
C TRP A 223 13.59 12.83 -9.83
N GLY A 224 13.47 13.12 -11.12
CA GLY A 224 14.07 12.32 -12.19
C GLY A 224 15.27 13.00 -12.83
N SER A 225 16.35 12.24 -13.06
CA SER A 225 17.39 12.65 -13.99
C SER A 225 16.86 12.63 -15.44
N PRO A 226 17.55 13.24 -16.41
CA PRO A 226 17.21 13.04 -17.81
C PRO A 226 17.16 11.53 -18.12
N TYR A 227 16.25 11.14 -19.02
CA TYR A 227 15.99 9.74 -19.40
C TYR A 227 15.49 8.82 -18.27
N SER A 228 15.26 9.30 -17.05
CA SER A 228 14.56 8.51 -16.04
C SER A 228 13.13 8.21 -16.50
N ARG A 229 12.62 7.03 -16.12
CA ARG A 229 11.34 6.52 -16.61
C ARG A 229 10.77 5.47 -15.67
N SER A 230 9.46 5.32 -15.68
CA SER A 230 8.73 4.21 -15.04
C SER A 230 8.20 3.23 -16.10
N THR A 231 7.90 2.00 -15.68
CA THR A 231 7.17 1.05 -16.53
C THR A 231 5.74 1.51 -16.77
N LEU A 232 5.13 1.03 -17.85
CA LEU A 232 3.68 1.04 -17.96
C LEU A 232 3.09 0.18 -16.85
N HIS A 233 2.22 0.75 -16.02
CA HIS A 233 1.57 0.07 -14.91
C HIS A 233 0.17 0.67 -14.68
N MET A 234 -0.64 -0.04 -13.90
CA MET A 234 -1.83 0.51 -13.26
C MET A 234 -1.48 0.78 -11.80
N ASP A 235 -1.98 1.88 -11.25
CA ASP A 235 -1.76 2.22 -9.86
C ASP A 235 -2.35 1.16 -8.91
N PRO A 236 -1.72 0.92 -7.76
CA PRO A 236 -2.29 0.06 -6.73
C PRO A 236 -3.70 0.52 -6.35
N TYR A 237 -4.57 -0.44 -6.03
CA TYR A 237 -5.95 -0.19 -5.61
C TYR A 237 -6.86 0.51 -6.64
N ASN A 238 -6.39 0.71 -7.88
CA ASN A 238 -7.11 1.45 -8.92
C ASN A 238 -7.57 2.83 -8.40
N TRP A 239 -6.69 3.53 -7.68
CA TRP A 239 -6.99 4.90 -7.26
C TRP A 239 -6.82 5.88 -8.43
N THR A 240 -7.20 7.14 -8.22
CA THR A 240 -6.95 8.20 -9.19
C THR A 240 -5.56 8.78 -8.97
N GLY A 241 -4.63 8.46 -9.88
CA GLY A 241 -3.28 9.00 -9.87
C GLY A 241 -3.27 10.47 -10.32
N THR A 242 -2.82 11.38 -9.46
CA THR A 242 -2.59 12.78 -9.85
C THR A 242 -1.12 13.10 -9.83
N ASN A 243 -0.64 13.72 -10.89
CA ASN A 243 0.73 14.10 -11.03
C ASN A 243 0.87 15.61 -11.24
N ALA A 244 1.62 16.31 -10.39
CA ALA A 244 1.87 17.74 -10.51
C ALA A 244 3.32 17.99 -10.91
N VAL A 245 3.55 18.42 -12.15
CA VAL A 245 4.90 18.74 -12.63
C VAL A 245 5.28 20.15 -12.17
N LEU A 246 6.17 20.21 -11.17
CA LEU A 246 6.70 21.45 -10.59
C LEU A 246 7.81 22.06 -11.45
N LYS A 247 8.71 21.21 -11.96
CA LYS A 247 9.81 21.59 -12.85
C LYS A 247 10.04 20.51 -13.90
N GLY A 248 10.49 20.94 -15.07
CA GLY A 248 10.88 20.02 -16.12
C GLY A 248 9.76 19.60 -17.05
N GLN A 249 9.98 18.45 -17.70
CA GLN A 249 9.04 17.84 -18.61
C GLN A 249 9.04 16.32 -18.43
N LYS A 250 7.84 15.73 -18.39
CA LYS A 250 7.65 14.28 -18.44
C LYS A 250 6.81 13.89 -19.64
N ASN A 251 7.20 12.83 -20.34
CA ASN A 251 6.42 12.33 -21.47
C ASN A 251 5.61 11.11 -21.04
N TRP A 252 4.30 11.17 -21.25
CA TRP A 252 3.35 10.14 -20.83
C TRP A 252 2.86 9.33 -22.03
N LYS A 253 2.60 8.04 -21.78
CA LYS A 253 1.97 7.12 -22.72
C LYS A 253 0.93 6.32 -21.95
N ASP A 254 -0.32 6.70 -22.13
CA ASP A 254 -1.45 6.09 -21.40
C ASP A 254 -2.27 5.21 -22.35
N PHE A 255 -2.83 4.13 -21.79
CA PHE A 255 -3.70 3.21 -22.51
C PHE A 255 -5.06 3.17 -21.83
N VAL A 256 -6.09 3.65 -22.52
CA VAL A 256 -7.47 3.56 -22.01
C VAL A 256 -8.00 2.16 -22.29
N LEU A 257 -8.29 1.40 -21.23
CA LEU A 257 -8.96 0.11 -21.33
C LEU A 257 -10.46 0.35 -21.62
N LEU A 258 -10.80 0.46 -22.90
CA LEU A 258 -12.20 0.31 -23.33
C LEU A 258 -12.60 -1.13 -23.04
N GLY A 259 -13.67 -1.34 -22.26
CA GLY A 259 -14.06 -2.60 -21.63
C GLY A 259 -14.40 -3.80 -22.54
N ILE A 260 -13.54 -4.12 -23.49
CA ILE A 260 -13.55 -5.35 -24.26
C ILE A 260 -12.14 -5.94 -24.13
N ALA A 261 -11.96 -6.81 -23.14
CA ALA A 261 -10.92 -7.83 -23.23
C ALA A 261 -11.31 -8.82 -24.35
N THR A 262 -11.22 -8.39 -25.61
CA THR A 262 -11.08 -9.31 -26.73
C THR A 262 -9.60 -9.46 -26.97
N LEU A 263 -9.09 -10.64 -26.63
CA LEU A 263 -7.82 -11.18 -27.10
C LEU A 263 -7.65 -10.80 -28.58
N GLY A 264 -6.75 -9.86 -28.88
CA GLY A 264 -6.22 -9.68 -30.23
C GLY A 264 -6.27 -8.29 -30.89
N THR A 265 -6.87 -7.25 -30.30
CA THR A 265 -6.80 -5.91 -30.91
C THR A 265 -5.65 -5.08 -30.32
N LYS A 266 -4.67 -4.77 -31.18
CA LYS A 266 -3.54 -3.88 -30.89
C LYS A 266 -4.07 -2.54 -30.38
N ALA A 267 -3.81 -2.22 -29.12
CA ALA A 267 -4.00 -0.88 -28.58
C ALA A 267 -3.14 0.11 -29.39
N ARG A 268 -3.76 1.20 -29.85
CA ARG A 268 -3.11 2.21 -30.67
C ARG A 268 -2.22 3.09 -29.78
N LEU A 269 -0.91 3.03 -30.00
CA LEU A 269 0.08 3.88 -29.35
C LEU A 269 -0.15 5.34 -29.72
N THR A 270 -0.57 6.18 -28.77
CA THR A 270 -0.46 7.64 -28.91
C THR A 270 0.87 8.08 -28.28
N ARG A 271 1.70 8.77 -29.07
CA ARG A 271 2.95 9.40 -28.59
C ARG A 271 2.60 10.83 -28.22
N THR A 272 2.48 11.13 -26.92
CA THR A 272 2.29 12.51 -26.47
C THR A 272 3.67 13.14 -26.25
N GLN A 273 4.02 14.14 -27.08
CA GLN A 273 5.07 15.10 -26.75
C GLN A 273 4.43 16.24 -25.97
N LEU A 274 4.84 16.46 -24.73
CA LEU A 274 4.49 17.70 -24.04
C LEU A 274 5.32 18.87 -24.61
N VAL A 275 4.71 20.04 -24.66
CA VAL A 275 5.38 21.33 -24.88
C VAL A 275 5.75 21.89 -23.50
N PRO A 276 6.88 22.59 -23.31
CA PRO A 276 7.34 23.02 -21.99
C PRO A 276 6.29 23.92 -21.33
N GLY A 277 5.84 23.58 -20.11
CA GLY A 277 4.86 24.40 -19.39
C GLY A 277 4.15 23.64 -18.29
N VAL A 278 4.12 24.28 -17.12
CA VAL A 278 3.53 23.88 -15.84
C VAL A 278 2.12 23.32 -16.00
N GLY A 279 1.87 22.12 -15.47
CA GLY A 279 0.55 21.50 -15.51
C GLY A 279 0.52 20.21 -14.67
N ALA A 280 -0.63 19.93 -14.07
CA ALA A 280 -0.88 18.63 -13.46
C ALA A 280 -1.51 17.69 -14.50
N ILE A 281 -1.03 16.46 -14.54
CA ILE A 281 -1.60 15.37 -15.33
C ILE A 281 -2.32 14.45 -14.34
N ILE A 282 -3.64 14.34 -14.48
CA ILE A 282 -4.41 13.33 -13.74
C ILE A 282 -4.54 12.13 -14.66
N THR A 283 -3.81 11.06 -14.33
CA THR A 283 -3.83 9.79 -15.07
C THR A 283 -4.72 8.81 -14.33
N TYR A 284 -5.67 8.24 -15.06
CA TYR A 284 -6.63 7.29 -14.51
C TYR A 284 -6.46 5.91 -15.14
N LEU A 285 -6.41 4.87 -14.29
CA LEU A 285 -6.53 3.47 -14.66
C LEU A 285 -7.37 2.71 -13.61
N GLY A 286 -8.69 2.90 -13.63
CA GLY A 286 -9.66 2.07 -12.88
C GLY A 286 -10.36 2.79 -11.72
N ALA A 287 -11.64 2.47 -11.47
CA ALA A 287 -12.55 3.30 -10.68
C ALA A 287 -12.33 3.09 -9.18
N GLY A 288 -11.71 4.07 -8.54
CA GLY A 288 -11.59 4.17 -7.09
C GLY A 288 -11.51 5.64 -6.69
N ALA A 289 -12.52 6.10 -5.95
CA ALA A 289 -12.50 7.41 -5.31
C ALA A 289 -11.46 7.37 -4.17
N GLY A 290 -10.41 8.16 -4.33
CA GLY A 290 -9.20 8.17 -3.52
C GLY A 290 -8.07 8.65 -4.43
N GLY A 291 -7.40 9.74 -4.07
CA GLY A 291 -6.37 10.35 -4.89
C GLY A 291 -5.02 10.38 -4.18
N ALA A 292 -3.98 9.88 -4.83
CA ALA A 292 -2.60 10.11 -4.41
C ALA A 292 -1.95 11.14 -5.33
N LEU A 293 -1.21 12.09 -4.76
CA LEU A 293 -0.52 13.16 -5.50
C LEU A 293 0.98 12.87 -5.62
N ALA A 294 1.44 12.55 -6.81
CA ALA A 294 2.86 12.58 -7.14
C ALA A 294 3.28 14.00 -7.56
N LEU A 295 4.26 14.58 -6.87
CA LEU A 295 4.92 15.82 -7.29
C LEU A 295 6.13 15.47 -8.12
N GLU A 296 6.30 16.11 -9.27
CA GLU A 296 7.39 15.80 -10.18
C GLU A 296 8.32 16.97 -10.42
N VAL A 297 9.61 16.66 -10.28
CA VAL A 297 10.73 17.52 -10.65
C VAL A 297 11.58 16.73 -11.64
N ASN A 298 11.57 17.13 -12.91
CA ASN A 298 12.37 16.50 -13.95
C ASN A 298 13.48 17.45 -14.41
N GLU A 299 14.69 16.94 -14.57
CA GLU A 299 15.76 17.73 -15.21
C GLU A 299 15.52 17.83 -16.72
N ILE A 300 15.59 19.04 -17.27
CA ILE A 300 15.39 19.29 -18.70
C ILE A 300 16.71 19.06 -19.44
N LYS A 301 16.66 18.32 -20.55
CA LYS A 301 17.73 18.35 -21.56
C LYS A 301 17.67 19.69 -22.28
N LEU A 302 18.65 20.57 -22.04
CA LEU A 302 18.91 21.68 -22.96
C LEU A 302 19.47 21.07 -24.25
N GLU A 303 18.62 20.78 -25.22
CA GLU A 303 19.07 20.52 -26.59
C GLU A 303 19.56 21.85 -27.15
N VAL A 304 20.86 22.12 -27.04
CA VAL A 304 21.54 23.13 -27.84
C VAL A 304 21.78 22.49 -29.20
N GLY A 305 20.89 22.74 -30.15
CA GLY A 305 20.95 22.25 -31.52
C GLY A 305 19.95 22.98 -32.42
#